data_AF-A0A952S8A8-F1
#
_entry.id   AF-A0A952S8A8-F1
#
_cell.length_a   1.000
_cell.length_b   1.000
_cell.length_c   1.000
_cell.angle_alpha   90.00
_cell.angle_beta   90.00
_cell.angle_gamma   90.00
#
_symmetry.space_group_name_H-M   'P 1'
#
loop_
_entity.id
_entity.type
_entity.pdbx_description
1 polymer ?
#
loop_
_entity_poly.entity_id
_entity_poly.type
_entity_poly.pdbx_seq_one_letter_code
_entity_poly.pdbx_strand_id
1 'polypeptide(L)'
;MKKKLDLSHYIPVHKRIAEFYEKYPDGRIVTEIVRLNEETGFVCIKAGAFRHRDDAEPSATGHAFEIKAQGYINPTSFIENCETSAVGRALANLGFRIDNGIASLEEMEKVERMTSPLPQNGNNGRLISRSVS
;
A
#
# COMPACT_ATOMS: atom_id res chain seq x y z
N MET A 1 -6.68 21.80 -13.85
CA MET A 1 -7.02 20.40 -14.24
C MET A 1 -6.54 19.46 -13.13
N LYS A 2 -7.45 18.77 -12.43
CA LYS A 2 -7.05 17.70 -11.49
C LYS A 2 -6.65 16.48 -12.33
N LYS A 3 -5.37 16.06 -12.26
CA LYS A 3 -4.90 14.85 -12.94
C LYS A 3 -5.59 13.67 -12.26
N LYS A 4 -6.57 13.07 -12.93
CA LYS A 4 -7.24 11.85 -12.48
C LYS A 4 -6.17 10.76 -12.44
N LEU A 5 -5.88 10.21 -11.27
CA LEU A 5 -4.95 9.10 -11.13
C LEU A 5 -5.59 7.90 -11.86
N ASP A 6 -4.95 7.44 -12.94
CA ASP A 6 -5.43 6.29 -13.70
C ASP A 6 -5.01 5.01 -12.99
N LEU A 7 -5.99 4.34 -12.37
CA LEU A 7 -5.81 3.14 -11.55
C LEU A 7 -5.85 1.84 -12.39
N SER A 8 -6.09 1.94 -13.70
CA SER A 8 -6.24 0.77 -14.58
C SER A 8 -4.96 -0.06 -14.75
N HIS A 9 -3.82 0.50 -14.35
CA HIS A 9 -2.48 -0.08 -14.50
C HIS A 9 -1.82 -0.43 -13.14
N TYR A 10 -2.59 -0.68 -12.07
CA TYR A 10 -2.00 -1.15 -10.80
C TYR A 10 -1.94 -2.68 -10.73
N ILE A 11 -0.76 -3.23 -10.47
CA ILE A 11 -0.57 -4.65 -10.18
C ILE A 11 -0.42 -4.85 -8.67
N PRO A 12 -1.42 -5.45 -8.00
CA PRO A 12 -1.34 -5.76 -6.58
C PRO A 12 -0.12 -6.63 -6.23
N VAL A 13 0.42 -6.47 -5.02
CA VAL A 13 1.56 -7.28 -4.54
C VAL A 13 1.26 -8.78 -4.63
N HIS A 14 0.03 -9.20 -4.31
CA HIS A 14 -0.36 -10.62 -4.41
C HIS A 14 -0.24 -11.19 -5.84
N LYS A 15 -0.48 -10.39 -6.88
CA LYS A 15 -0.29 -10.81 -8.28
C LYS A 15 1.19 -10.99 -8.59
N ARG A 16 2.04 -10.07 -8.13
CA ARG A 16 3.50 -10.19 -8.27
C ARG A 16 4.06 -11.40 -7.52
N ILE A 17 3.51 -11.74 -6.35
CA ILE A 17 3.90 -12.96 -5.62
C ILE A 17 3.52 -14.21 -6.42
N ALA A 18 2.31 -14.27 -6.99
CA ALA A 18 1.88 -15.38 -7.82
C ALA A 18 2.80 -15.55 -9.05
N GLU A 19 3.04 -14.47 -9.81
CA GLU A 19 3.97 -14.47 -10.94
C GLU A 19 5.39 -14.90 -10.54
N PHE A 20 5.83 -14.50 -9.33
CA PHE A 20 7.11 -14.90 -8.79
C PHE A 20 7.22 -16.40 -8.59
N TYR A 21 6.25 -17.02 -7.94
CA TYR A 21 6.26 -18.47 -7.72
C TYR A 21 5.96 -19.27 -8.98
N GLU A 22 5.24 -18.71 -9.97
CA GLU A 22 5.12 -19.33 -11.29
C GLU A 22 6.46 -19.36 -12.04
N LYS A 23 7.21 -18.25 -11.99
CA LYS A 23 8.51 -18.13 -12.67
C LYS A 23 9.65 -18.84 -11.93
N TYR A 24 9.58 -18.86 -10.60
CA TYR A 24 10.57 -19.43 -9.70
C TYR A 24 9.85 -20.34 -8.67
N PRO A 25 9.46 -21.57 -9.05
CA PRO A 25 8.71 -22.47 -8.17
C PRO A 25 9.44 -22.84 -6.88
N ASP A 26 10.76 -22.97 -6.96
CA ASP A 26 11.63 -23.21 -5.80
C ASP A 26 12.13 -21.91 -5.14
N GLY A 27 11.63 -20.75 -5.58
CA GLY A 27 11.98 -19.46 -5.00
C GLY A 27 11.46 -19.33 -3.56
N ARG A 28 11.99 -18.34 -2.85
CA ARG A 28 11.48 -17.96 -1.52
C ARG A 28 11.51 -16.46 -1.33
N ILE A 29 10.55 -15.95 -0.57
CA ILE A 29 10.52 -14.58 -0.09
C ILE A 29 10.67 -14.64 1.43
N VAL A 30 11.63 -13.91 1.97
CA VAL A 30 11.90 -13.84 3.41
C VAL A 30 11.83 -12.39 3.86
N THR A 31 11.17 -12.15 4.99
CA THR A 31 11.02 -10.83 5.59
C THR A 31 11.68 -10.80 6.96
N GLU A 32 12.24 -9.66 7.32
CA GLU A 32 12.84 -9.41 8.63
C GLU A 32 12.45 -8.01 9.12
N ILE A 33 12.02 -7.92 10.38
CA ILE A 33 11.85 -6.63 11.05
C ILE A 33 13.25 -6.11 11.39
N VAL A 34 13.67 -5.05 10.69
CA VAL A 34 14.97 -4.39 10.90
C VAL A 34 14.90 -3.45 12.10
N ARG A 35 13.73 -2.85 12.34
CA ARG A 35 13.49 -1.98 13.48
C ARG A 35 12.01 -1.96 13.85
N LEU A 36 11.70 -2.07 15.13
CA LEU A 36 10.36 -1.86 15.67
C LEU A 36 10.50 -0.97 16.91
N ASN A 37 9.69 0.08 16.97
CA ASN A 37 9.49 0.88 18.17
C ASN A 37 7.99 0.91 18.43
N GLU A 38 7.54 0.16 19.43
CA GLU A 38 6.13 0.03 19.78
C GLU A 38 5.57 1.32 20.42
N GLU A 39 6.41 2.08 21.12
CA GLU A 39 6.02 3.34 21.76
C GLU A 39 5.70 4.43 20.73
N THR A 40 6.56 4.58 19.72
CA THR A 40 6.31 5.52 18.62
C THR A 40 5.45 4.92 17.51
N GLY A 41 5.21 3.61 17.55
CA GLY A 41 4.56 2.84 16.49
C GLY A 41 5.33 2.82 15.18
N PHE A 42 6.66 2.94 15.21
CA PHE A 42 7.50 2.88 14.02
C PHE A 42 7.90 1.44 13.72
N VAL A 43 7.84 1.03 12.46
CA VAL A 43 8.39 -0.25 12.00
C VAL A 43 9.18 -0.06 10.70
N CYS A 44 10.26 -0.82 10.53
CA CYS A 44 11.01 -0.95 9.29
C CYS A 44 11.23 -2.43 9.02
N ILE A 45 10.85 -2.88 7.83
CA ILE A 45 10.97 -4.27 7.39
C ILE A 45 11.81 -4.34 6.13
N LYS A 46 12.69 -5.33 6.06
CA LYS A 46 13.41 -5.73 4.86
C LYS A 46 12.83 -7.03 4.34
N ALA A 47 12.61 -7.11 3.03
CA ALA A 47 12.27 -8.33 2.32
C ALA A 47 13.42 -8.71 1.38
N GLY A 48 13.70 -10.01 1.27
CA GLY A 48 14.62 -10.61 0.31
C GLY A 48 13.90 -11.63 -0.56
N ALA A 49 14.04 -11.52 -1.88
CA ALA A 49 13.51 -12.46 -2.85
C ALA A 49 14.65 -13.32 -3.43
N PHE A 50 14.54 -14.64 -3.31
CA PHE A 50 15.52 -15.63 -3.73
C PHE A 50 14.93 -16.43 -4.89
N ARG A 51 15.65 -16.59 -6.02
CA ARG A 51 15.13 -17.32 -7.18
C ARG A 51 15.14 -18.84 -6.94
N HIS A 52 15.95 -19.31 -5.99
CA HIS A 52 15.99 -20.69 -5.56
C HIS A 52 16.11 -20.79 -4.04
N ARG A 53 15.57 -21.87 -3.44
CA ARG A 53 15.52 -22.08 -1.98
C ARG A 53 16.91 -22.13 -1.34
N ASP A 54 17.88 -22.65 -2.08
CA ASP A 54 19.27 -22.84 -1.64
C ASP A 54 20.20 -21.66 -1.99
N ASP A 55 19.66 -20.58 -2.59
CA ASP A 55 20.45 -19.36 -2.81
C ASP A 55 20.92 -18.81 -1.45
N ALA A 56 22.24 -18.60 -1.33
CA ALA A 56 22.87 -18.06 -0.12
C ALA A 56 22.47 -16.60 0.13
N GLU A 57 22.31 -15.82 -0.94
CA GLU A 57 22.00 -14.39 -0.90
C GLU A 57 20.75 -14.08 -1.72
N PRO A 58 19.96 -13.06 -1.34
CA PRO A 58 18.76 -12.69 -2.09
C PRO A 58 19.13 -12.14 -3.46
N SER A 59 18.37 -12.54 -4.49
CA SER A 59 18.50 -11.98 -5.84
C SER A 59 18.05 -10.51 -5.92
N ALA A 60 17.17 -10.08 -5.01
CA ALA A 60 16.82 -8.68 -4.82
C ALA A 60 16.30 -8.45 -3.39
N THR A 61 16.43 -7.22 -2.90
CA THR A 61 15.89 -6.81 -1.60
C THR A 61 15.00 -5.58 -1.72
N GLY A 62 14.13 -5.38 -0.73
CA GLY A 62 13.27 -4.21 -0.61
C GLY A 62 13.12 -3.82 0.86
N HIS A 63 13.14 -2.53 1.14
CA HIS A 63 12.90 -1.99 2.49
C HIS A 63 11.66 -1.11 2.47
N ALA A 64 10.82 -1.25 3.49
CA ALA A 64 9.73 -0.33 3.75
C ALA A 64 9.75 0.07 5.22
N PHE A 65 9.14 1.21 5.53
CA PHE A 65 8.85 1.60 6.89
C PHE A 65 7.41 2.09 6.96
N GLU A 66 6.81 1.95 8.13
CA GLU A 66 5.50 2.51 8.45
C GLU A 66 5.50 3.14 9.84
N ILE A 67 4.61 4.11 10.01
CA ILE A 67 4.31 4.72 11.31
C ILE A 67 2.84 4.45 11.60
N LYS A 68 2.57 3.82 12.74
CA LYS A 68 1.23 3.53 13.24
C LYS A 68 0.38 4.81 13.24
N ALA A 69 -0.73 4.76 12.50
CA ALA A 69 -1.67 5.87 12.47
C ALA A 69 -2.30 6.08 13.85
N GLN A 70 -2.44 7.35 14.25
CA GLN A 70 -3.13 7.72 15.49
C GLN A 70 -4.66 7.68 15.25
N GLY A 71 -5.36 6.68 15.81
CA GLY A 71 -6.82 6.56 15.71
C GLY A 71 -7.36 5.13 15.84
N TYR A 72 -8.68 4.96 15.65
CA TYR A 72 -9.41 3.68 15.76
C TYR A 72 -9.42 2.83 14.48
N ILE A 73 -8.83 3.32 13.39
CA ILE A 73 -8.81 2.62 12.10
C ILE A 73 -7.48 1.87 12.02
N ASN A 74 -7.50 0.61 12.44
CA ASN A 74 -6.41 -0.38 12.38
C ASN A 74 -5.09 -0.03 13.12
N PRO A 75 -5.07 -0.04 14.47
CA PRO A 75 -3.85 0.18 15.25
C PRO A 75 -2.81 -0.95 15.12
N THR A 76 -3.14 -2.11 14.55
CA THR A 76 -2.25 -3.27 14.45
C THR A 76 -1.71 -3.53 13.04
N SER A 77 -2.39 -3.08 11.98
CA SER A 77 -2.07 -3.45 10.59
C SER A 77 -0.78 -2.84 10.02
N PHE A 78 -0.17 -1.87 10.73
CA PHE A 78 1.00 -1.15 10.23
C PHE A 78 2.22 -2.05 9.99
N ILE A 79 2.32 -3.18 10.72
CA ILE A 79 3.40 -4.16 10.51
C ILE A 79 3.14 -4.94 9.22
N GLU A 80 1.93 -5.45 9.02
CA GLU A 80 1.52 -6.21 7.83
C GLU A 80 1.56 -5.36 6.55
N ASN A 81 1.20 -4.08 6.67
CA ASN A 81 1.31 -3.10 5.60
C ASN A 81 2.77 -2.81 5.24
N CYS A 82 3.62 -2.64 6.26
CA CYS A 82 5.05 -2.47 6.06
C CYS A 82 5.67 -3.73 5.40
N GLU A 83 5.24 -4.92 5.82
CA GLU A 83 5.73 -6.19 5.26
C GLU A 83 5.33 -6.31 3.79
N THR A 84 4.06 -6.08 3.48
CA THR A 84 3.52 -6.10 2.11
C THR A 84 4.27 -5.10 1.22
N SER A 85 4.56 -3.91 1.73
CA SER A 85 5.32 -2.88 1.02
C SER A 85 6.78 -3.28 0.79
N ALA A 86 7.43 -3.90 1.77
CA ALA A 86 8.80 -4.40 1.64
C ALA A 86 8.88 -5.51 0.58
N VAL A 87 7.94 -6.47 0.59
CA VAL A 87 7.85 -7.54 -0.42
C VAL A 87 7.59 -6.97 -1.81
N GLY A 88 6.66 -6.02 -1.93
CA GLY A 88 6.39 -5.33 -3.18
C GLY A 88 7.63 -4.66 -3.77
N ARG A 89 8.46 -4.03 -2.92
CA ARG A 89 9.74 -3.42 -3.30
C ARG A 89 10.78 -4.46 -3.72
N ALA A 90 10.90 -5.57 -3.01
CA ALA A 90 11.85 -6.64 -3.37
C ALA A 90 11.53 -7.25 -4.74
N LEU A 91 10.25 -7.55 -5.01
CA LEU A 91 9.81 -8.11 -6.30
C LEU A 91 9.93 -7.10 -7.45
N ALA A 92 9.60 -5.84 -7.19
CA ALA A 92 9.87 -4.72 -8.10
C ALA A 92 11.34 -4.67 -8.52
N ASN A 93 12.25 -4.69 -7.54
CA ASN A 93 13.69 -4.68 -7.77
C ASN A 93 14.20 -5.95 -8.48
N LEU A 94 13.50 -7.08 -8.33
CA LEU A 94 13.80 -8.34 -9.02
C LEU A 94 13.35 -8.34 -10.50
N GLY A 95 12.60 -7.33 -10.94
CA GLY A 95 12.11 -7.18 -12.30
C GLY A 95 10.68 -7.69 -12.53
N PHE A 96 9.90 -7.91 -11.47
CA PHE A 96 8.45 -8.13 -11.61
C PHE A 96 7.76 -6.81 -11.93
N ARG A 97 6.78 -6.86 -12.85
CA ARG A 97 6.20 -5.67 -13.49
C ARG A 97 5.69 -4.67 -12.46
N ILE A 98 5.99 -3.40 -12.73
CA ILE A 98 5.52 -2.23 -11.98
C ILE A 98 4.93 -1.28 -13.01
N ASP A 99 3.64 -1.38 -13.29
CA ASP A 99 3.06 -0.58 -14.36
C ASP A 99 2.88 0.91 -13.95
N ASN A 100 2.90 1.26 -12.65
CA ASN A 100 2.74 2.63 -12.16
C ASN A 100 3.63 3.03 -10.95
N GLY A 101 4.83 2.45 -10.82
CA GLY A 101 5.74 2.73 -9.72
C GLY A 101 5.41 2.03 -8.40
N ILE A 102 6.33 2.10 -7.45
CA ILE A 102 6.32 1.39 -6.17
C ILE A 102 5.36 2.07 -5.17
N ALA A 103 4.10 2.29 -5.55
CA ALA A 103 3.10 2.84 -4.64
C ALA A 103 2.37 1.69 -3.90
N SER A 104 2.23 1.79 -2.58
CA SER A 104 1.48 0.81 -1.78
C SER A 104 -0.04 0.98 -1.96
N LEU A 105 -0.81 -0.08 -1.68
CA LEU A 105 -2.28 -0.03 -1.73
C LEU A 105 -2.83 1.11 -0.84
N GLU A 106 -2.20 1.36 0.31
CA GLU A 106 -2.62 2.40 1.25
C GLU A 106 -2.29 3.82 0.80
N GLU A 107 -1.15 4.03 0.13
CA GLU A 107 -0.84 5.30 -0.54
C GLU A 107 -1.92 5.63 -1.57
N MET A 108 -2.44 4.61 -2.27
CA MET A 108 -3.50 4.77 -3.25
C MET A 108 -4.87 5.00 -2.62
N GLU A 109 -5.25 4.25 -1.56
CA GLU A 109 -6.48 4.52 -0.81
C GLU A 109 -6.50 5.93 -0.22
N LYS A 110 -5.35 6.41 0.27
CA LYS A 110 -5.22 7.79 0.75
C LYS A 110 -5.49 8.78 -0.39
N VAL A 111 -4.98 8.52 -1.59
CA VAL A 111 -5.25 9.36 -2.77
C VAL A 111 -6.72 9.26 -3.21
N GLU A 112 -7.35 8.09 -3.18
CA GLU A 112 -8.78 7.92 -3.50
C GLU A 112 -9.68 8.66 -2.51
N ARG A 113 -9.37 8.58 -1.21
CA ARG A 113 -10.04 9.36 -0.15
C ARG A 113 -9.84 10.88 -0.32
N MET A 114 -8.66 11.32 -0.78
CA MET A 114 -8.38 12.75 -1.04
C MET A 114 -8.99 13.27 -2.36
N THR A 115 -9.35 12.38 -3.29
CA THR A 115 -9.89 12.75 -4.62
C THR A 115 -11.41 12.61 -4.71
N SER A 116 -12.05 11.90 -3.76
CA SER A 116 -13.51 11.76 -3.67
C SER A 116 -14.16 13.07 -3.16
N PRO A 117 -15.15 13.65 -3.85
CA PRO A 117 -15.85 14.83 -3.36
C PRO A 117 -16.60 14.51 -2.05
N LEU A 118 -16.49 15.39 -1.05
CA LEU A 118 -17.35 15.35 0.14
C LEU A 118 -18.83 15.33 -0.30
N PRO A 119 -19.71 14.53 0.34
CA PRO A 119 -21.12 14.54 0.03
C PRO A 119 -21.69 15.95 0.31
N GLN A 120 -22.19 16.60 -0.75
CA GLN A 120 -22.92 17.86 -0.65
C GLN A 120 -24.20 17.60 0.15
N ASN A 121 -24.24 18.10 1.39
CA ASN A 121 -25.41 17.96 2.25
C ASN A 121 -26.52 18.88 1.71
N GLY A 122 -27.42 18.33 0.90
CA GLY A 122 -28.60 19.03 0.41
C GLY A 122 -29.59 19.24 1.54
N ASN A 123 -29.64 20.44 2.14
CA ASN A 123 -30.66 20.78 3.11
C ASN A 123 -31.47 22.01 2.69
N ASN A 124 -32.67 21.70 2.17
CA ASN A 124 -33.91 22.47 2.07
C ASN A 124 -33.96 23.90 2.66
N GLY A 125 -34.01 24.89 1.77
CA GLY A 125 -34.60 26.20 2.05
C GLY A 125 -36.10 26.20 1.69
N ARG A 126 -36.96 25.81 2.64
CA ARG A 126 -38.43 25.99 2.55
C ARG A 126 -38.73 27.48 2.69
N LEU A 127 -39.06 28.17 1.58
CA LEU A 127 -39.59 29.54 1.63
C LEU A 127 -40.91 29.54 2.40
N ILE A 128 -40.89 30.16 3.58
CA ILE A 128 -42.08 30.57 4.31
C ILE A 128 -42.62 31.86 3.68
N SER A 129 -43.76 31.75 3.01
CA SER A 129 -44.59 32.89 2.63
C SER A 129 -45.07 33.63 3.89
N ARG A 130 -44.74 34.92 3.99
CA ARG A 130 -45.48 35.86 4.85
C ARG A 130 -45.89 37.07 4.04
N SER A 131 -47.20 37.19 3.89
CA SER A 131 -47.95 38.29 3.30
C SER A 131 -47.92 39.52 4.22
N VAL A 132 -47.59 40.68 3.65
CA VAL A 132 -48.02 42.05 4.06
C VAL A 132 -47.64 42.93 2.84
N SER A 133 -48.47 43.76 2.22
CA SER A 133 -49.75 44.39 2.56
C SER A 133 -50.58 44.56 1.29
#